data_AF-A0AAN5CGC3-F1
#
_entry.id   AF-A0AAN5CGC3-F1
#
_cell.length_a   1.000
_cell.length_b   1.000
_cell.length_c   1.000
_cell.angle_alpha   90.00
_cell.angle_beta   90.00
_cell.angle_gamma   90.00
#
_symmetry.space_group_name_H-M   'P 1'
#
loop_
_entity.id
_entity.type
_entity.pdbx_description
1 polymer ?
#
loop_
_entity_poly.entity_id
_entity_poly.type
_entity_poly.pdbx_seq_one_letter_code
_entity_poly.pdbx_strand_id
1 'polypeptide(L)'
;SRAHIGGIYLGAAKSGKGNEFAWIDGSDWDYSKFYKGFPMDGLGDCIVMDTEGTSGEWTNVDCSADNLSVICERQRNNVPPSCLSGPFMEGQVITSPGFPFDASTPCDYLLSVESGKRVEVEAGISIRSSKGHLFE
;
A
#
# COMPACT_ATOMS: atom_id res chain seq x y z
N SER A 1 27.58 22.82 1.54
CA SER A 1 26.80 21.89 0.70
C SER A 1 26.02 20.97 1.62
N ARG A 2 24.69 21.13 1.70
CA ARG A 2 23.84 20.20 2.44
C ARG A 2 23.59 19.06 1.45
N ALA A 3 24.24 17.92 1.66
CA ALA A 3 23.92 16.71 0.89
C ALA A 3 22.46 16.37 1.21
N HIS A 4 21.62 16.41 0.18
CA HIS A 4 20.33 15.76 0.22
C HIS A 4 20.65 14.28 0.37
N ILE A 5 20.30 13.64 1.48
CA ILE A 5 20.35 12.18 1.54
C ILE A 5 19.05 11.74 0.86
N GLY A 6 19.10 11.37 -0.41
CA GLY A 6 17.95 10.76 -1.09
C GLY A 6 17.67 9.40 -0.49
N GLY A 7 16.73 9.36 0.45
CA GLY A 7 16.36 8.13 1.15
C GLY A 7 14.86 8.02 1.38
N ILE A 8 14.43 6.79 1.64
CA ILE A 8 13.04 6.47 1.95
C ILE A 8 13.00 5.79 3.32
N TYR A 9 12.14 6.28 4.21
CA TYR A 9 11.84 5.62 5.48
C TYR A 9 11.18 4.26 5.25
N LEU A 10 11.70 3.26 5.94
CA LEU A 10 11.11 1.94 6.05
C LEU A 10 10.25 1.85 7.31
N GLY A 11 9.38 0.84 7.36
CA GLY A 11 8.63 0.48 8.57
C GLY A 11 9.48 -0.18 9.66
N ALA A 12 10.80 -0.01 9.65
CA ALA A 12 11.71 -0.59 10.63
C ALA A 12 12.15 0.48 11.64
N ALA A 13 12.15 0.11 12.92
CA ALA A 13 12.65 0.96 13.99
C ALA A 13 13.35 0.13 15.07
N LYS A 14 14.20 0.79 15.85
CA LYS A 14 14.88 0.19 16.99
C LYS A 14 13.86 -0.27 18.04
N SER A 15 13.97 -1.51 18.51
CA SER A 15 12.99 -2.16 19.40
C SER A 15 13.45 -2.22 20.87
N GLY A 16 14.43 -1.38 21.27
CA GLY A 16 14.96 -1.39 22.64
C GLY A 16 16.33 -0.74 22.78
N LYS A 17 17.15 -1.26 23.69
CA LYS A 17 18.54 -0.80 23.89
C LYS A 17 19.49 -1.66 23.06
N GLY A 18 20.42 -1.04 22.34
CA GLY A 18 21.41 -1.75 21.51
C GLY A 18 21.10 -1.74 20.02
N ASN A 19 21.36 -2.83 19.29
CA ASN A 19 21.19 -2.90 17.83
C ASN A 19 20.05 -3.85 17.43
N GLU A 20 18.97 -3.85 18.22
CA GLU A 20 17.78 -4.65 17.97
C GLU A 20 16.73 -3.81 17.23
N PHE A 21 16.18 -4.36 16.14
CA PHE A 21 15.17 -3.70 15.30
C PHE A 21 13.95 -4.59 15.15
N ALA A 22 12.81 -3.96 14.91
CA ALA A 22 11.56 -4.62 14.60
C ALA A 22 10.82 -3.85 13.52
N TRP A 23 9.98 -4.59 12.77
CA TRP A 23 9.00 -3.99 11.88
C TRP A 23 7.81 -3.48 12.69
N ILE A 24 7.32 -2.29 12.35
CA ILE A 24 6.17 -1.66 13.03
C ILE A 24 4.85 -2.39 12.81
N ASP A 25 4.78 -3.26 11.79
CA ASP A 25 3.61 -4.10 11.49
C ASP A 25 3.60 -5.40 12.30
N GLY A 26 4.66 -5.67 13.07
CA GLY A 26 4.81 -6.86 13.91
C GLY A 26 5.28 -8.10 13.15
N SER A 27 5.68 -7.98 11.87
CA SER A 27 6.32 -9.07 11.13
C SER A 27 7.69 -9.44 11.74
N ASP A 28 8.11 -10.68 11.51
CA ASP A 28 9.38 -11.19 12.03
C ASP A 28 10.56 -10.43 11.41
N TRP A 29 11.56 -10.10 12.23
CA TRP A 29 12.81 -9.50 11.76
C TRP A 29 13.74 -10.57 11.19
N ASP A 30 13.48 -11.02 9.96
CA ASP A 30 14.22 -12.08 9.27
C ASP A 30 15.16 -11.57 8.16
N TYR A 31 15.07 -10.29 7.81
CA TYR A 31 15.86 -9.66 6.77
C TYR A 31 16.44 -8.32 7.22
N SER A 32 17.72 -8.10 6.90
CA SER A 32 18.36 -6.79 7.07
C SER A 32 19.41 -6.54 6.00
N LYS A 33 19.59 -5.27 5.63
CA LYS A 33 20.53 -4.86 4.58
C LYS A 33 21.26 -3.56 4.92
N PHE A 34 21.80 -3.46 6.14
CA PHE A 34 22.55 -2.28 6.56
C PHE A 34 23.85 -2.11 5.77
N TYR A 35 24.22 -0.85 5.54
CA TYR A 35 25.59 -0.50 5.15
C TYR A 35 26.60 -1.05 6.15
N LYS A 36 27.81 -1.38 5.69
CA LYS A 36 28.90 -1.77 6.57
C LYS A 36 29.19 -0.66 7.59
N GLY A 37 29.07 -0.99 8.88
CA GLY A 37 29.25 -0.04 9.98
C GLY A 37 27.94 0.56 10.52
N PHE A 38 26.80 0.21 9.92
CA PHE A 38 25.48 0.51 10.44
C PHE A 38 24.82 -0.74 11.05
N PRO A 39 23.89 -0.56 12.00
CA PRO A 39 23.51 0.70 12.64
C PRO A 39 24.64 1.31 13.51
N MET A 40 24.62 2.63 13.68
CA MET A 40 25.50 3.38 14.58
C MET A 40 24.74 3.85 15.82
N ASP A 41 25.28 3.58 17.00
CA ASP A 41 24.73 4.06 18.26
C ASP A 41 24.72 5.60 18.32
N GLY A 42 23.59 6.18 18.73
CA GLY A 42 23.42 7.62 18.88
C GLY A 42 23.07 8.39 17.59
N LEU A 43 22.97 7.72 16.44
CA LEU A 43 22.57 8.36 15.18
C LEU A 43 21.04 8.46 15.02
N GLY A 44 20.30 7.57 15.70
CA GLY A 44 18.84 7.58 15.76
C GLY A 44 18.24 6.18 15.59
N ASP A 45 16.92 6.10 15.68
CA ASP A 45 16.20 4.85 15.87
C ASP A 45 15.36 4.44 14.65
N CYS A 46 15.21 5.32 13.65
CA CYS A 46 14.46 5.06 12.43
C CYS A 46 15.36 4.58 11.30
N ILE A 47 14.86 3.70 10.44
CA ILE A 47 15.62 3.15 9.33
C ILE A 47 15.25 3.80 8.00
N VAL A 48 16.27 4.18 7.24
CA VAL A 48 16.16 4.73 5.90
C VAL A 48 16.92 3.85 4.93
N MET A 49 16.27 3.53 3.81
CA MET A 49 16.91 2.93 2.65
C MET A 49 17.49 4.04 1.77
N ASP A 50 18.75 3.88 1.39
CA ASP A 50 19.39 4.73 0.38
C ASP A 50 18.82 4.42 -1.01
N THR A 51 18.34 5.47 -1.67
CA THR A 51 17.75 5.39 -3.01
C THR A 51 18.59 6.09 -4.08
N GLU A 52 19.66 6.78 -3.70
CA GLU A 52 20.60 7.38 -4.65
C GLU A 52 21.58 6.34 -5.20
N GLY A 53 21.90 5.32 -4.40
CA GLY A 53 22.67 4.15 -4.82
C GLY A 53 21.82 3.04 -5.45
N THR A 54 22.47 2.09 -6.13
CA THR A 54 21.82 0.87 -6.65
C THR A 54 21.77 -0.27 -5.62
N SER A 55 22.43 -0.10 -4.48
CA SER A 55 22.56 -1.16 -3.48
C SER A 55 21.35 -1.27 -2.56
N GLY A 56 20.53 -0.23 -2.40
CA GLY A 56 19.36 -0.24 -1.51
C GLY A 56 19.70 -0.59 -0.07
N GLU A 57 20.93 -0.26 0.36
CA GLU A 57 21.42 -0.49 1.71
C GLU A 57 20.82 0.51 2.71
N TRP A 58 20.82 0.12 3.98
CA TRP A 58 20.08 0.82 5.03
C TRP A 58 21.02 1.54 6.00
N THR A 59 20.51 2.61 6.58
CA THR A 59 21.14 3.39 7.65
C THR A 59 20.11 3.69 8.74
N ASN A 60 20.55 3.83 9.99
CA ASN A 60 19.71 4.38 11.05
C ASN A 60 19.91 5.90 11.15
N VAL A 61 18.81 6.62 11.35
CA VAL A 61 18.77 8.08 11.40
C VAL A 61 17.84 8.56 12.51
N ASP A 62 17.95 9.83 12.88
CA ASP A 62 16.95 10.50 13.71
C ASP A 62 15.60 10.45 13.00
N CYS A 63 14.57 9.96 13.69
CA CYS A 63 13.20 9.88 13.17
C CYS A 63 12.61 11.24 12.80
N SER A 64 13.22 12.33 13.28
CA SER A 64 12.85 13.71 12.99
C SER A 64 13.63 14.30 11.81
N ALA A 65 14.40 13.49 11.07
CA ALA A 65 15.11 13.96 9.89
C ALA A 65 14.11 14.43 8.82
N ASP A 66 14.21 15.71 8.47
CA ASP A 66 13.33 16.38 7.50
C ASP A 66 13.54 15.87 6.06
N ASN A 67 12.50 16.00 5.23
CA ASN A 67 12.52 15.80 3.77
C ASN A 67 12.81 14.38 3.24
N LEU A 68 12.45 13.35 3.99
CA LEU A 68 12.50 11.97 3.49
C LEU A 68 11.10 11.45 3.15
N SER A 69 11.02 10.70 2.05
CA SER A 69 9.79 10.02 1.63
C SER A 69 9.57 8.76 2.48
N VAL A 70 8.35 8.21 2.44
CA VAL A 70 7.99 6.96 3.14
C VAL A 70 7.49 5.95 2.12
N ILE A 71 7.85 4.68 2.29
CA ILE A 71 7.23 3.56 1.57
C ILE A 71 6.25 2.81 2.49
N CYS A 72 5.08 2.49 1.98
CA CYS A 72 4.05 1.77 2.73
C CYS A 72 3.86 0.36 2.16
N GLU A 73 3.74 -0.61 3.05
CA GLU A 73 3.25 -1.95 2.74
C GLU A 73 1.78 -2.10 3.16
N ARG A 74 1.01 -2.83 2.37
CA ARG A 74 -0.37 -3.21 2.73
C ARG A 74 -0.64 -4.62 2.24
N GLN A 75 -1.10 -5.49 3.14
CA GLN A 75 -1.55 -6.82 2.76
C GLN A 75 -2.66 -6.70 1.71
N ARG A 76 -2.54 -7.49 0.64
CA ARG A 76 -3.66 -7.72 -0.25
C ARG A 76 -4.60 -8.66 0.48
N ASN A 77 -5.70 -8.12 1.00
CA ASN A 77 -6.81 -8.94 1.47
C ASN A 77 -7.32 -9.73 0.26
N ASN A 78 -6.83 -10.96 0.10
CA ASN A 78 -7.25 -11.89 -0.94
C ASN A 78 -8.62 -12.49 -0.58
N VAL A 79 -9.58 -11.65 -0.21
CA VAL A 79 -10.98 -12.06 -0.22
C VAL A 79 -11.36 -12.09 -1.70
N PRO A 80 -11.67 -13.26 -2.27
CA PRO A 80 -12.10 -13.33 -3.66
C PRO A 80 -13.29 -12.38 -3.81
N PRO A 81 -13.24 -11.47 -4.78
CA PRO A 81 -14.34 -10.55 -4.95
C PRO A 81 -15.61 -11.34 -5.32
N SER A 82 -16.64 -11.22 -4.48
CA SER A 82 -17.90 -11.93 -4.65
C SER A 82 -18.99 -11.03 -5.24
N CYS A 83 -19.89 -11.61 -6.04
CA CYS A 83 -21.05 -10.88 -6.56
C CYS A 83 -22.00 -10.45 -5.44
N LEU A 84 -22.53 -9.23 -5.54
CA LEU A 84 -23.67 -8.80 -4.74
C LEU A 84 -24.90 -9.61 -5.16
N SER A 85 -25.50 -10.34 -4.22
CA SER A 85 -26.75 -11.07 -4.44
C SER A 85 -27.86 -10.42 -3.61
N GLY A 86 -28.95 -10.02 -4.25
CA GLY A 86 -30.09 -9.43 -3.55
C GLY A 86 -31.02 -8.66 -4.47
N PRO A 87 -32.18 -8.22 -3.93
CA PRO A 87 -33.04 -7.28 -4.63
C PRO A 87 -32.31 -5.93 -4.72
N PHE A 88 -32.16 -5.43 -5.94
CA PHE A 88 -31.61 -4.10 -6.18
C PHE A 88 -32.72 -3.07 -6.13
N MET A 89 -32.49 -1.99 -5.37
CA MET A 89 -33.46 -0.90 -5.24
C MET A 89 -33.15 0.25 -6.20
N GLU A 90 -34.15 1.09 -6.47
CA GLU A 90 -33.97 2.31 -7.24
C GLU A 90 -32.92 3.23 -6.58
N GLY A 91 -31.99 3.76 -7.38
CA GLY A 91 -30.88 4.60 -6.90
C GLY A 91 -29.69 3.84 -6.31
N GLN A 92 -29.73 2.50 -6.25
CA GLN A 92 -28.60 1.71 -5.79
C GLN A 92 -27.49 1.64 -6.85
N VAL A 93 -26.26 1.95 -6.44
CA VAL A 93 -25.08 1.74 -7.28
C VAL A 93 -24.61 0.30 -7.13
N ILE A 94 -24.55 -0.43 -8.25
CA ILE A 94 -24.05 -1.80 -8.34
C ILE A 94 -22.66 -1.75 -8.97
N THR A 95 -21.66 -2.31 -8.29
CA THR A 95 -20.29 -2.38 -8.79
C THR A 95 -19.88 -3.81 -9.12
N SER A 96 -19.02 -4.00 -10.11
CA SER A 96 -18.40 -5.31 -10.36
C SER A 96 -17.65 -5.80 -9.12
N PRO A 97 -17.57 -7.12 -8.90
CA PRO A 97 -16.75 -7.66 -7.82
C PRO A 97 -15.32 -7.17 -7.96
N GLY A 98 -14.75 -6.67 -6.86
CA GLY A 98 -13.36 -6.23 -6.82
C GLY A 98 -13.14 -4.80 -7.31
N PHE A 99 -14.20 -4.10 -7.74
CA PHE A 99 -14.13 -2.68 -8.06
C PHE A 99 -13.55 -1.89 -6.87
N PRO A 100 -12.68 -0.88 -7.10
CA PRO A 100 -12.16 -0.38 -8.39
C PRO A 100 -10.84 -1.02 -8.85
N PHE A 101 -10.39 -2.12 -8.25
CA PHE A 101 -9.04 -2.67 -8.45
C PHE A 101 -9.02 -3.94 -9.29
N ASP A 102 -10.12 -4.68 -9.32
CA ASP A 102 -10.29 -5.96 -10.01
C ASP A 102 -11.70 -6.00 -10.64
N ALA A 103 -11.81 -6.68 -11.78
CA ALA A 103 -13.06 -6.95 -12.50
C ALA A 103 -13.00 -8.30 -13.24
N SER A 104 -12.06 -9.19 -12.87
CA SER A 104 -11.86 -10.48 -13.54
C SER A 104 -12.97 -11.51 -13.23
N THR A 105 -13.82 -11.24 -12.24
CA THR A 105 -14.94 -12.12 -11.88
C THR A 105 -16.23 -11.63 -12.55
N PRO A 106 -16.79 -12.36 -13.54
CA PRO A 106 -18.06 -12.00 -14.17
C PRO A 106 -19.24 -12.25 -13.21
N CYS A 107 -20.26 -11.39 -13.28
CA CYS A 107 -21.51 -11.55 -12.53
C CYS A 107 -22.73 -11.27 -13.42
N ASP A 108 -23.78 -12.03 -13.16
CA ASP A 108 -25.11 -11.78 -13.72
C ASP A 108 -25.97 -11.07 -12.67
N TYR A 109 -26.65 -10.01 -13.09
CA TYR A 109 -27.55 -9.23 -12.24
C TYR A 109 -28.98 -9.37 -12.74
N LEU A 110 -29.88 -9.85 -11.87
CA LEU A 110 -31.30 -9.94 -12.16
C LEU A 110 -32.04 -8.73 -11.56
N LEU A 111 -32.55 -7.85 -12.42
CA LEU A 111 -33.33 -6.67 -12.03
C LEU A 111 -34.82 -6.97 -12.21
N SER A 112 -35.61 -6.73 -11.17
CA SER A 112 -37.06 -6.98 -11.17
C SER A 112 -37.80 -5.77 -10.63
N VAL A 113 -38.95 -5.45 -11.24
CA VAL A 113 -39.83 -4.35 -10.83
C VAL A 113 -41.28 -4.81 -10.76
N GLU A 114 -42.12 -4.07 -10.06
CA GLU A 114 -43.57 -4.32 -10.00
C GLU A 114 -44.21 -4.23 -11.39
N SER A 115 -45.34 -4.90 -11.55
CA SER A 115 -46.10 -4.90 -12.80
C SER A 115 -46.44 -3.47 -13.25
N GLY A 116 -46.18 -3.17 -14.52
CA GLY A 116 -46.43 -1.85 -15.11
C GLY A 116 -45.25 -0.86 -15.01
N LYS A 117 -44.18 -1.18 -14.28
CA LYS A 117 -42.95 -0.39 -14.22
C LYS A 117 -41.92 -0.86 -15.26
N ARG A 118 -40.90 -0.04 -15.50
CA ARG A 118 -39.76 -0.35 -16.39
C ARG A 118 -38.46 -0.23 -15.61
N VAL A 119 -37.46 -1.00 -16.02
CA VAL A 119 -36.09 -0.92 -15.50
C VAL A 119 -35.29 0.01 -16.41
N GLU A 120 -34.54 0.94 -15.80
CA GLU A 120 -33.55 1.78 -16.47
C GLU A 120 -32.20 1.55 -15.80
N VAL A 121 -31.13 1.41 -16.60
CA VAL A 121 -29.77 1.15 -16.11
C VAL A 121 -28.81 2.10 -16.81
N GLU A 122 -28.01 2.81 -16.03
CA GLU A 122 -26.88 3.61 -16.51
C GLU A 122 -25.58 2.90 -16.16
N ALA A 123 -24.77 2.57 -17.18
CA ALA A 123 -23.49 1.90 -16.99
C ALA A 123 -22.34 2.92 -17.03
N GLY A 124 -21.76 3.21 -15.86
CA GLY A 124 -20.55 4.02 -15.73
C GLY A 124 -19.28 3.17 -15.87
N ILE A 125 -18.35 3.56 -16.74
CA ILE A 125 -17.03 2.93 -16.85
C ILE A 125 -16.01 3.77 -16.08
N SER A 126 -15.36 3.20 -15.07
CA SER A 126 -14.23 3.83 -14.38
C SER A 126 -12.92 3.18 -14.83
N ILE A 127 -12.07 3.95 -15.50
CA ILE A 127 -10.72 3.53 -15.86
C ILE A 127 -9.77 4.08 -14.81
N ARG A 128 -9.23 3.19 -13.97
CA ARG A 128 -8.15 3.55 -13.05
C ARG A 128 -6.83 3.19 -13.69
N SER A 129 -6.07 4.21 -14.10
CA SER A 129 -4.64 4.02 -14.33
C SER A 129 -4.00 3.76 -12.97
N SER A 130 -3.59 2.51 -12.71
CA SER A 130 -2.56 2.27 -11.72
C SER A 130 -1.30 2.93 -12.26
N LYS A 131 -1.07 4.20 -11.93
CA LYS A 131 0.29 4.72 -11.92
C LYS A 131 1.06 3.87 -10.92
N GLY A 132 1.61 2.75 -11.40
CA GLY A 132 2.87 2.29 -10.85
C GLY A 132 3.79 3.50 -10.96
N HIS A 133 4.32 3.94 -9.83
CA HIS A 133 5.51 4.78 -9.86
C HIS A 133 6.55 3.97 -10.63
N LEU A 134 6.66 4.23 -11.93
CA LEU A 134 7.92 4.09 -12.62
C LEU A 134 8.80 5.10 -11.90
N PHE A 135 9.68 4.59 -11.05
CA PHE A 135 10.85 5.32 -10.61
C PHE A 135 11.60 5.63 -11.91
N GLU A 136 11.51 6.88 -12.39
CA GLU A 136 12.50 7.45 -13.30
C GLU A 136 13.80 7.70 -12.52
#